data_AF-A0A183C6M2-F1
#
_entry.id   AF-A0A183C6M2-F1
#
_cell.length_a   1.000
_cell.length_b   1.000
_cell.length_c   1.000
_cell.angle_alpha   90.00
_cell.angle_beta   90.00
_cell.angle_gamma   90.00
#
_symmetry.space_group_name_H-M   'P 1'
#
loop_
_entity.id
_entity.type
_entity.pdbx_description
1 polymer ?
#
loop_
_entity_poly.entity_id
_entity_poly.type
_entity_poly.pdbx_seq_one_letter_code
_entity_poly.pdbx_strand_id
1 'polypeptide(L)'
;MQRRHGSLIKDNSFNAGTGAVILGGMEPLQSLQRKFSISACRRQSSIDLLAEHQFLLTIVISNASSHECISFKQDGGRFDSSQFTLKFHTNTFYKIYVKTKPTQNFLSLNIGGNDLKLDPIEGGSGEYVAIWNTADKEPTKKGTRRDIEFVLSGPDKTLNKKLQVKFYSHNDTHAGWGQKLDQITWHCSPNDVGQVFVLEEQTL
;
A
#
# COMPACT_ATOMS: atom_id res chain seq x y z
N MET A 1 16.56 -65.11 -3.08
CA MET A 1 15.48 -65.91 -2.46
C MET A 1 14.21 -65.06 -2.49
N GLN A 2 13.23 -65.37 -3.35
CA GLN A 2 12.04 -66.21 -3.07
C GLN A 2 11.11 -65.53 -2.03
N ARG A 3 9.80 -65.27 -2.20
CA ARG A 3 8.67 -65.78 -3.01
C ARG A 3 7.58 -64.67 -3.02
N ARG A 4 6.86 -64.34 -4.10
CA ARG A 4 5.68 -64.99 -4.75
C ARG A 4 4.37 -65.03 -3.93
N HIS A 5 3.29 -64.81 -4.70
CA HIS A 5 1.84 -65.01 -4.50
C HIS A 5 1.02 -63.74 -4.18
N GLY A 6 -0.07 -63.41 -4.87
CA GLY A 6 -0.74 -64.05 -6.01
C GLY A 6 -2.16 -63.47 -6.23
N SER A 7 -2.48 -63.18 -7.50
CA SER A 7 -3.75 -63.36 -8.25
C SER A 7 -5.12 -63.38 -7.53
N LEU A 8 -6.12 -62.64 -8.05
CA LEU A 8 -7.19 -63.24 -8.89
C LEU A 8 -8.16 -62.21 -9.52
N ILE A 9 -8.58 -62.56 -10.74
CA ILE A 9 -9.55 -61.95 -11.67
C ILE A 9 -11.00 -62.32 -11.28
N LYS A 10 -12.01 -61.49 -11.63
CA LYS A 10 -13.27 -61.96 -12.26
C LYS A 10 -14.17 -60.85 -12.81
N ASP A 11 -14.74 -61.18 -13.97
CA ASP A 11 -15.51 -60.41 -14.94
C ASP A 11 -17.02 -60.27 -14.65
N ASN A 12 -17.63 -59.42 -15.48
CA ASN A 12 -18.92 -59.57 -16.19
C ASN A 12 -20.27 -59.48 -15.46
N SER A 13 -21.10 -58.55 -15.94
CA SER A 13 -22.46 -58.76 -16.55
C SER A 13 -23.11 -57.38 -16.75
N PHE A 14 -23.35 -56.86 -17.97
CA PHE A 14 -24.42 -57.18 -18.93
C PHE A 14 -25.81 -57.35 -18.29
N ASN A 15 -26.70 -56.37 -18.53
CA ASN A 15 -28.11 -56.68 -18.72
C ASN A 15 -28.80 -55.69 -19.67
N ALA A 16 -29.57 -56.25 -20.58
CA ALA A 16 -30.31 -55.58 -21.65
C ALA A 16 -31.75 -55.27 -21.21
N GLY A 17 -32.39 -54.32 -21.88
CA GLY A 17 -33.82 -54.03 -21.72
C GLY A 17 -34.38 -53.23 -22.91
N THR A 18 -34.97 -53.97 -23.86
CA THR A 18 -36.20 -53.68 -24.63
C THR A 18 -37.01 -52.47 -24.14
N GLY A 19 -37.59 -51.56 -24.94
CA GLY A 19 -38.08 -51.57 -26.32
C GLY A 19 -39.48 -50.89 -26.32
N ALA A 20 -39.78 -49.94 -27.22
CA ALA A 20 -41.14 -49.52 -27.61
C ALA A 20 -41.09 -48.43 -28.71
N VAL A 21 -42.16 -48.39 -29.50
CA VAL A 21 -42.24 -47.90 -30.88
C VAL A 21 -43.51 -47.01 -31.03
N ILE A 22 -43.36 -45.87 -31.73
CA ILE A 22 -44.34 -44.93 -32.37
C ILE A 22 -45.27 -44.07 -31.47
N LEU A 23 -45.25 -42.74 -31.66
CA LEU A 23 -46.34 -41.93 -32.27
C LEU A 23 -45.99 -40.45 -32.35
N GLY A 24 -46.42 -39.84 -33.45
CA GLY A 24 -46.06 -38.49 -33.88
C GLY A 24 -46.73 -37.36 -33.10
N GLY A 25 -46.14 -36.18 -33.25
CA GLY A 25 -46.68 -34.90 -32.82
C GLY A 25 -45.79 -33.79 -33.39
N MET A 26 -46.24 -33.18 -34.48
CA MET A 26 -45.69 -31.92 -34.97
C MET A 26 -46.12 -30.80 -34.00
N GLU A 27 -45.16 -30.24 -33.26
CA GLU A 27 -45.31 -28.98 -32.51
C GLU A 27 -44.74 -27.82 -33.37
N PRO A 28 -45.41 -26.66 -33.47
CA PRO A 28 -44.89 -25.52 -34.23
C PRO A 28 -43.79 -24.78 -33.45
N LEU A 29 -42.73 -24.42 -34.17
CA LEU A 29 -41.67 -23.49 -33.76
C LEU A 29 -42.24 -22.17 -33.19
N GLN A 30 -42.08 -21.95 -31.88
CA GLN A 30 -42.17 -20.60 -31.31
C GLN A 30 -40.84 -19.87 -31.52
N SER A 31 -40.93 -18.71 -32.16
CA SER A 31 -39.80 -17.83 -32.49
C SER A 31 -39.07 -17.33 -31.25
N LEU A 32 -37.78 -17.63 -31.14
CA LEU A 32 -36.89 -17.08 -30.14
C LEU A 32 -36.51 -15.63 -30.52
N GLN A 33 -37.25 -14.64 -30.01
CA GLN A 33 -36.85 -13.24 -30.08
C GLN A 33 -35.63 -13.02 -29.17
N ARG A 34 -34.42 -13.03 -29.74
CA ARG A 34 -33.19 -12.59 -29.05
C ARG A 34 -33.27 -11.08 -28.83
N LYS A 35 -33.53 -10.67 -27.59
CA LYS A 35 -33.29 -9.29 -27.13
C LYS A 35 -31.79 -9.03 -27.17
N PHE A 36 -31.31 -8.32 -28.19
CA PHE A 36 -29.99 -7.70 -28.15
C PHE A 36 -30.05 -6.53 -27.16
N SER A 37 -29.46 -6.71 -25.98
CA SER A 37 -29.15 -5.59 -25.10
C SER A 37 -27.94 -4.86 -25.68
N ILE A 38 -28.19 -3.70 -26.28
CA ILE A 38 -27.12 -2.77 -26.65
C ILE A 38 -26.61 -2.19 -25.32
N SER A 39 -25.52 -2.77 -24.81
CA SER A 39 -24.79 -2.19 -23.68
C SER A 39 -24.36 -0.79 -24.08
N ALA A 40 -24.87 0.21 -23.37
CA ALA A 40 -24.51 1.60 -23.57
C ALA A 40 -22.99 1.74 -23.37
N CYS A 41 -22.28 2.00 -24.48
CA CYS A 41 -20.89 2.45 -24.43
C CYS A 41 -20.91 3.86 -23.82
N ARG A 42 -20.84 3.91 -22.48
CA ARG A 42 -20.68 5.14 -21.72
C ARG A 42 -19.35 5.74 -22.15
N ARG A 43 -19.39 6.88 -22.84
CA ARG A 43 -18.20 7.70 -23.08
C ARG A 43 -17.66 8.11 -21.72
N GLN A 44 -16.73 7.33 -21.20
CA GLN A 44 -15.94 7.67 -20.03
C GLN A 44 -15.21 8.96 -20.37
N SER A 45 -15.44 10.02 -19.61
CA SER A 45 -14.77 11.29 -19.87
C SER A 45 -13.28 11.11 -19.60
N SER A 46 -12.41 11.76 -20.37
CA SER A 46 -10.95 11.67 -20.22
C SER A 46 -10.47 12.07 -18.82
N ILE A 47 -11.32 12.80 -18.07
CA ILE A 47 -11.09 13.21 -16.68
C ILE A 47 -11.26 12.04 -15.71
N ASP A 48 -12.17 11.10 -16.00
CA ASP A 48 -12.41 9.93 -15.14
C ASP A 48 -11.28 8.88 -15.26
N LEU A 49 -10.63 8.78 -16.43
CA LEU A 49 -9.47 7.89 -16.64
C LEU A 49 -8.20 8.35 -15.92
N LEU A 50 -8.04 9.66 -15.68
CA LEU A 50 -6.90 10.22 -14.93
C LEU A 50 -7.04 10.07 -13.40
N ALA A 51 -8.27 9.89 -12.91
CA ALA A 51 -8.55 9.62 -11.51
C ALA A 51 -8.23 8.17 -11.10
N GLU A 52 -8.08 7.24 -12.04
CA GLU A 52 -7.91 5.80 -11.77
C GLU A 52 -6.56 5.43 -11.15
N HIS A 53 -5.59 6.36 -11.10
CA HIS A 53 -4.25 6.07 -10.57
C HIS A 53 -3.91 6.79 -9.27
N GLN A 54 -4.83 7.60 -8.74
CA GLN A 54 -4.60 8.27 -7.46
C GLN A 54 -4.74 7.29 -6.30
N PHE A 55 -3.96 7.53 -5.24
CA PHE A 55 -4.02 6.71 -4.03
C PHE A 55 -3.73 7.53 -2.79
N LEU A 56 -4.26 7.07 -1.67
CA LEU A 56 -3.92 7.57 -0.34
C LEU A 56 -2.71 6.81 0.17
N LEU A 57 -1.74 7.54 0.70
CA LEU A 57 -0.58 7.03 1.41
C LEU A 57 -0.65 7.50 2.85
N THR A 58 -0.86 6.56 3.77
CA THR A 58 -0.87 6.80 5.21
C THR A 58 0.49 6.42 5.79
N ILE A 59 1.08 7.33 6.56
CA ILE A 59 2.39 7.17 7.20
C ILE A 59 2.21 7.37 8.70
N VAL A 60 2.65 6.38 9.48
CA VAL A 60 2.69 6.45 10.95
C VAL A 60 4.13 6.28 11.40
N ILE A 61 4.59 7.14 12.31
CA ILE A 61 5.95 7.10 12.83
C ILE A 61 5.90 7.09 14.35
N SER A 62 6.42 6.02 14.94
CA SER A 62 6.47 5.84 16.39
C SER A 62 7.84 5.40 16.86
N ASN A 63 8.16 5.69 18.12
CA ASN A 63 9.37 5.16 18.75
C ASN A 63 9.29 3.63 18.78
N ALA A 64 10.32 2.93 18.32
CA ALA A 64 10.30 1.47 18.20
C ALA A 64 10.23 0.76 19.55
N SER A 65 10.79 1.36 20.61
CA SER A 65 10.85 0.79 21.96
C SER A 65 9.62 1.14 22.80
N SER A 66 9.18 2.40 22.78
CA SER A 66 8.04 2.84 23.60
C SER A 66 6.69 2.76 22.87
N HIS A 67 6.70 2.58 21.55
CA HIS A 67 5.54 2.62 20.67
C HIS A 67 4.77 3.96 20.65
N GLU A 68 5.31 4.99 21.31
CA GLU A 68 4.70 6.31 21.31
C GLU A 68 4.88 7.02 19.97
N CYS A 69 3.81 7.68 19.52
CA CYS A 69 3.87 8.56 18.37
C CYS A 69 4.85 9.73 18.59
N ILE A 70 5.51 10.11 17.50
CA ILE A 70 6.36 11.32 17.50
C ILE A 70 5.50 12.56 17.73
N SER A 71 6.12 13.62 18.23
CA SER A 71 5.46 14.92 18.33
C SER A 71 5.77 15.77 17.10
N PHE A 72 4.85 16.67 16.75
CA PHE A 72 5.04 17.64 15.69
C PHE A 72 4.63 19.04 16.16
N LYS A 73 4.98 20.05 15.35
CA LYS A 73 4.56 21.43 15.56
C LYS A 73 4.12 22.02 14.23
N GLN A 74 2.92 22.61 14.17
CA GLN A 74 2.54 23.49 13.07
C GLN A 74 3.37 24.77 13.10
N ASP A 75 3.99 25.10 11.97
CA ASP A 75 4.86 26.27 11.84
C ASP A 75 4.18 27.44 11.11
N GLY A 76 2.94 27.27 10.62
CA GLY A 76 2.09 28.35 10.12
C GLY A 76 2.68 29.13 8.95
N GLY A 77 3.41 28.44 8.06
CA GLY A 77 4.07 29.06 6.90
C GLY A 77 5.37 29.82 7.23
N ARG A 78 5.91 29.68 8.45
CA ARG A 78 7.19 30.30 8.83
C ARG A 78 8.39 29.76 8.03
N PHE A 79 8.27 28.56 7.47
CA PHE A 79 9.35 27.90 6.75
C PHE A 79 8.84 27.42 5.39
N ASP A 80 9.69 27.53 4.37
CA ASP A 80 9.30 27.32 2.98
C ASP A 80 9.02 25.84 2.64
N SER A 81 9.57 24.89 3.41
CA SER A 81 9.59 23.48 3.04
C SER A 81 8.38 22.67 3.53
N SER A 82 7.68 23.10 4.59
CA SER A 82 6.50 22.40 5.12
C SER A 82 5.67 23.27 6.08
N GLN A 83 4.39 22.92 6.21
CA GLN A 83 3.47 23.52 7.17
C GLN A 83 3.74 23.08 8.63
N PHE A 84 4.53 22.03 8.84
CA PHE A 84 4.88 21.54 10.17
C PHE A 84 6.33 21.05 10.27
N THR A 85 6.82 20.94 11.50
CA THR A 85 8.08 20.31 11.85
C THR A 85 7.82 19.01 12.60
N LEU A 86 8.36 17.89 12.10
CA LEU A 86 8.43 16.63 12.84
C LEU A 86 9.60 16.65 13.83
N LYS A 87 9.39 16.09 15.03
CA LYS A 87 10.40 16.08 16.08
C LYS A 87 10.90 14.66 16.34
N PHE A 88 12.22 14.53 16.36
CA PHE A 88 12.89 13.26 16.59
C PHE A 88 14.00 13.41 17.63
N HIS A 89 14.25 12.35 18.36
CA HIS A 89 15.46 12.14 19.14
C HIS A 89 16.55 11.56 18.23
N THR A 90 17.79 11.97 18.43
CA THR A 90 18.98 11.32 17.86
C THR A 90 19.27 10.01 18.59
N ASN A 91 19.97 9.08 17.93
CA ASN A 91 20.32 7.77 18.50
C ASN A 91 19.09 7.00 19.01
N THR A 92 18.02 7.01 18.21
CA THR A 92 16.74 6.37 18.53
C THR A 92 16.24 5.59 17.33
N PHE A 93 15.64 4.42 17.58
CA PHE A 93 14.97 3.64 16.55
C PHE A 93 13.50 4.05 16.44
N TYR A 94 13.04 4.29 15.22
CA TYR A 94 11.65 4.61 14.90
C TYR A 94 11.06 3.52 14.02
N LYS A 95 9.86 3.07 14.36
CA LYS A 95 9.04 2.22 13.48
C LYS A 95 8.28 3.13 12.54
N ILE A 96 8.45 2.90 11.24
CA ILE A 96 7.71 3.57 10.18
C ILE A 96 6.73 2.54 9.64
N TYR A 97 5.44 2.85 9.73
CA TYR A 97 4.37 2.08 9.10
C TYR A 97 3.83 2.88 7.91
N VAL A 98 3.65 2.19 6.79
CA VAL A 98 3.17 2.75 5.53
C VAL A 98 1.99 1.93 5.06
N LYS A 99 0.90 2.59 4.67
CA LYS A 99 -0.28 1.96 4.06
C LYS A 99 -0.71 2.70 2.81
N THR A 100 -1.13 1.97 1.80
CA THR A 100 -1.62 2.55 0.54
C THR A 100 -3.04 2.10 0.21
N LYS A 101 -3.84 3.00 -0.35
CA LYS A 101 -5.22 2.70 -0.78
C LYS A 101 -5.59 3.49 -2.07
N PRO A 102 -5.85 2.83 -3.21
CA PRO A 102 -5.71 1.40 -3.46
C PRO A 102 -4.26 0.92 -3.26
N THR A 103 -4.10 -0.40 -3.04
CA THR A 103 -2.81 -1.04 -2.80
C THR A 103 -1.78 -0.67 -3.87
N GLN A 104 -0.64 -0.15 -3.44
CA GLN A 104 0.54 0.09 -4.27
C GLN A 104 1.69 -0.83 -3.83
N ASN A 105 2.55 -1.18 -4.79
CA ASN A 105 3.73 -2.01 -4.52
C ASN A 105 4.98 -1.14 -4.31
N PHE A 106 5.40 -0.99 -3.04
CA PHE A 106 6.68 -0.38 -2.67
C PHE A 106 7.62 -1.44 -2.08
N LEU A 107 8.92 -1.29 -2.34
CA LEU A 107 9.96 -2.24 -1.96
C LEU A 107 10.94 -1.66 -0.93
N SER A 108 11.23 -0.36 -1.04
CA SER A 108 12.18 0.31 -0.15
C SER A 108 11.74 1.73 0.20
N LEU A 109 12.30 2.21 1.31
CA LEU A 109 12.17 3.56 1.80
C LEU A 109 13.59 4.11 2.04
N ASN A 110 13.98 5.17 1.32
CA ASN A 110 15.09 6.01 1.76
C ASN A 110 14.53 7.12 2.64
N ILE A 111 14.99 7.20 3.89
CA ILE A 111 14.60 8.28 4.81
C ILE A 111 15.84 8.93 5.43
N GLY A 112 15.99 10.22 5.19
CA GLY A 112 17.14 10.99 5.68
C GLY A 112 18.49 10.33 5.34
N GLY A 113 18.63 9.81 4.12
CA GLY A 113 19.83 9.16 3.62
C GLY A 113 20.04 7.72 4.08
N ASN A 114 19.08 7.10 4.76
CA ASN A 114 19.14 5.69 5.15
C ASN A 114 18.23 4.86 4.25
N ASP A 115 18.79 3.89 3.53
CA ASP A 115 18.04 2.93 2.72
C ASP A 115 17.50 1.79 3.57
N LEU A 116 16.18 1.70 3.65
CA LEU A 116 15.46 0.71 4.43
C LEU A 116 14.67 -0.21 3.50
N LYS A 117 14.74 -1.51 3.75
CA LYS A 117 13.81 -2.48 3.15
C LYS A 117 12.44 -2.31 3.79
N LEU A 118 11.39 -2.28 2.98
CA LEU A 118 10.02 -2.32 3.47
C LEU A 118 9.60 -3.80 3.61
N ASP A 119 9.29 -4.19 4.84
CA ASP A 119 8.76 -5.52 5.12
C ASP A 119 7.22 -5.48 5.05
N PRO A 120 6.58 -6.25 4.17
CA PRO A 120 5.13 -6.30 4.10
C PRO A 120 4.56 -6.94 5.37
N ILE A 121 3.49 -6.36 5.91
CA ILE A 121 2.82 -6.91 7.10
C ILE A 121 1.96 -8.11 6.70
N GLU A 122 1.23 -7.98 5.59
CA GLU A 122 0.45 -9.05 4.97
C GLU A 122 0.65 -9.00 3.46
N GLY A 123 0.71 -10.16 2.81
CA GLY A 123 0.92 -10.25 1.36
C GLY A 123 -0.19 -9.55 0.59
N GLY A 124 0.15 -8.49 -0.15
CA GLY A 124 -0.79 -7.78 -1.02
C GLY A 124 -1.73 -6.78 -0.32
N SER A 125 -1.56 -6.52 0.98
CA SER A 125 -2.38 -5.54 1.71
C SER A 125 -2.03 -4.08 1.37
N GLY A 126 -0.85 -3.84 0.80
CA GLY A 126 -0.30 -2.49 0.63
C GLY A 126 0.17 -1.86 1.93
N GLU A 127 0.40 -2.68 2.96
CA GLU A 127 0.88 -2.29 4.28
C GLU A 127 2.31 -2.79 4.52
N TYR A 128 3.16 -1.90 4.98
CA TYR A 128 4.60 -2.12 5.13
C TYR A 128 5.11 -1.55 6.45
N VAL A 129 6.20 -2.14 6.93
CA VAL A 129 6.95 -1.65 8.08
C VAL A 129 8.44 -1.55 7.75
N ALA A 130 9.09 -0.52 8.31
CA ALA A 130 10.55 -0.43 8.37
C ALA A 130 10.99 0.13 9.73
N ILE A 131 12.22 -0.18 10.12
CA ILE A 131 12.86 0.39 11.31
C ILE A 131 13.95 1.38 10.86
N TRP A 132 13.80 2.63 11.26
CA TRP A 132 14.76 3.70 10.97
C TRP A 132 15.59 4.03 12.20
N ASN A 133 16.91 4.06 12.06
CA ASN A 133 17.85 4.47 13.11
C ASN A 133 18.32 5.91 12.87
N THR A 134 18.25 6.76 13.90
CA THR A 134 18.74 8.16 13.86
C THR A 134 20.12 8.34 14.51
N ALA A 135 20.90 7.28 14.71
CA ALA A 135 22.25 7.36 15.28
C ALA A 135 23.24 8.17 14.44
N ASP A 136 23.01 8.28 13.13
CA ASP A 136 23.80 9.10 12.20
C ASP A 136 23.33 10.56 12.14
N LYS A 137 22.35 10.95 12.97
CA LYS A 137 21.79 12.30 13.01
C LYS A 137 22.31 13.08 14.20
N GLU A 138 22.71 14.32 13.92
CA GLU A 138 23.15 15.28 14.93
C GLU A 138 21.99 16.19 15.40
N PRO A 139 21.98 16.61 16.68
CA PRO A 139 21.01 17.57 17.17
C PRO A 139 20.96 18.84 16.33
N THR A 140 19.75 19.25 15.95
CA THR A 140 19.52 20.41 15.10
C THR A 140 19.64 21.69 15.92
N LYS A 141 20.51 22.62 15.47
CA LYS A 141 20.77 23.91 16.15
C LYS A 141 19.48 24.65 16.51
N LYS A 142 19.51 25.38 17.63
CA LYS A 142 18.38 26.21 18.10
C LYS A 142 17.96 27.19 17.00
N GLY A 143 16.64 27.40 16.86
CA GLY A 143 16.08 28.30 15.84
C GLY A 143 16.06 27.75 14.40
N THR A 144 16.76 26.64 14.13
CA THR A 144 16.84 26.05 12.78
C THR A 144 16.00 24.78 12.62
N ARG A 145 15.76 24.41 11.37
CA ARG A 145 15.12 23.16 10.90
C ARG A 145 15.98 22.55 9.81
N ARG A 146 15.77 21.26 9.54
CA ARG A 146 16.40 20.54 8.44
C ARG A 146 15.30 19.89 7.61
N ASP A 147 15.56 19.76 6.32
CA ASP A 147 14.76 18.88 5.48
C ASP A 147 15.48 17.53 5.34
N ILE A 148 14.72 16.46 5.46
CA ILE A 148 15.18 15.11 5.11
C ILE A 148 14.35 14.58 3.95
N GLU A 149 14.96 13.77 3.10
CA GLU A 149 14.25 13.08 2.04
C GLU A 149 13.43 11.92 2.61
N PHE A 150 12.25 11.70 2.03
CA PHE A 150 11.39 10.54 2.21
C PHE A 150 11.09 10.01 0.81
N VAL A 151 11.77 8.94 0.44
CA VAL A 151 11.71 8.36 -0.90
C VAL A 151 11.18 6.94 -0.84
N LEU A 152 9.96 6.72 -1.32
CA LEU A 152 9.42 5.37 -1.49
C LEU A 152 9.69 4.91 -2.91
N SER A 153 10.28 3.72 -3.06
CA SER A 153 10.61 3.15 -4.37
C SER A 153 9.94 1.79 -4.56
N GLY A 154 9.27 1.63 -5.69
CA GLY A 154 8.68 0.38 -6.18
C GLY A 154 9.20 0.04 -7.58
N PRO A 155 8.73 -1.06 -8.18
CA PRO A 155 9.19 -1.50 -9.50
C PRO A 155 8.90 -0.50 -10.63
N ASP A 156 7.77 0.17 -10.55
CA ASP A 156 7.18 1.03 -11.58
C ASP A 156 6.92 2.46 -11.08
N LYS A 157 7.23 2.75 -9.82
CA LYS A 157 6.94 4.06 -9.24
C LYS A 157 7.91 4.51 -8.15
N THR A 158 8.11 5.81 -8.07
CA THR A 158 8.94 6.46 -7.06
C THR A 158 8.25 7.71 -6.54
N LEU A 159 8.10 7.81 -5.22
CA LEU A 159 7.68 9.03 -4.54
C LEU A 159 8.91 9.66 -3.90
N ASN A 160 9.15 10.95 -4.08
CA ASN A 160 10.16 11.70 -3.33
C ASN A 160 9.53 12.96 -2.74
N LYS A 161 9.58 13.09 -1.42
CA LYS A 161 9.13 14.29 -0.71
C LYS A 161 10.08 14.64 0.42
N LYS A 162 10.29 15.93 0.63
CA LYS A 162 11.04 16.43 1.78
C LYS A 162 10.13 16.56 3.00
N LEU A 163 10.64 16.11 4.14
CA LEU A 163 10.03 16.30 5.46
C LEU A 163 10.86 17.32 6.23
N GLN A 164 10.21 18.36 6.74
CA GLN A 164 10.86 19.29 7.66
C GLN A 164 10.92 18.66 9.06
N VAL A 165 12.12 18.62 9.62
CA VAL A 165 12.40 17.95 10.89
C VAL A 165 13.25 18.80 11.83
N LYS A 166 13.18 18.44 13.11
CA LYS A 166 14.11 18.87 14.14
C LYS A 166 14.57 17.68 14.96
N PHE A 167 15.87 17.44 14.93
CA PHE A 167 16.50 16.46 15.79
C PHE A 167 16.89 17.10 17.13
N TYR A 168 16.55 16.42 18.21
CA TYR A 168 16.90 16.76 19.58
C TYR A 168 17.84 15.68 20.12
N SER A 169 18.70 16.01 21.07
CA SER A 169 19.54 14.99 21.70
C SER A 169 18.66 13.95 22.41
N HIS A 170 19.17 12.74 22.58
CA HIS A 170 18.42 11.59 23.12
C HIS A 170 17.69 11.89 24.45
N ASN A 171 18.29 12.72 25.32
CA ASN A 171 17.74 13.06 26.64
C ASN A 171 16.91 14.36 26.66
N ASP A 172 16.76 15.04 25.52
CA ASP A 172 16.03 16.31 25.48
C ASP A 172 14.52 16.07 25.37
N THR A 173 13.78 16.55 26.36
CA THR A 173 12.33 16.37 26.47
C THR A 173 11.54 17.20 25.45
N HIS A 174 12.15 18.22 24.82
CA HIS A 174 11.48 19.07 23.83
C HIS A 174 11.03 18.30 22.57
N ALA A 175 11.67 17.17 22.26
CA ALA A 175 11.22 16.28 21.19
C ALA A 175 9.83 15.71 21.47
N GLY A 176 9.46 15.51 22.75
CA GLY A 176 8.14 15.05 23.16
C GLY A 176 7.09 16.17 23.25
N TRP A 177 7.47 17.45 23.26
CA TRP A 177 6.52 18.54 23.43
C TRP A 177 5.69 18.79 22.17
N GLY A 178 4.46 19.25 22.32
CA GLY A 178 3.56 19.62 21.22
C GLY A 178 2.47 18.58 20.99
N GLN A 179 1.88 18.61 19.79
CA GLN A 179 0.86 17.64 19.40
C GLN A 179 1.52 16.32 19.03
N LYS A 180 0.87 15.22 19.41
CA LYS A 180 1.25 13.89 18.94
C LYS A 180 0.77 13.73 17.50
N LEU A 181 1.63 13.19 16.65
CA LEU A 181 1.30 12.89 15.27
C LEU A 181 0.74 11.48 15.22
N ASP A 182 -0.57 11.34 15.03
CA ASP A 182 -1.18 10.02 14.84
C ASP A 182 -0.76 9.46 13.48
N GLN A 183 -0.98 10.26 12.43
CA GLN A 183 -0.57 9.91 11.08
C GLN A 183 -0.42 11.12 10.15
N ILE A 184 0.33 10.91 9.07
CA ILE A 184 0.34 11.77 7.89
C ILE A 184 -0.41 11.02 6.78
N THR A 185 -1.33 11.68 6.12
CA THR A 185 -2.01 11.16 4.93
C THR A 185 -1.66 12.03 3.73
N TRP A 186 -1.08 11.41 2.72
CA TRP A 186 -0.79 12.03 1.43
C TRP A 186 -1.75 11.53 0.37
N HIS A 187 -2.37 12.46 -0.34
CA HIS A 187 -3.09 12.14 -1.56
C HIS A 187 -2.11 12.18 -2.72
N CYS A 188 -1.87 11.03 -3.34
CA CYS A 188 -0.80 10.81 -4.29
C CYS A 188 -1.34 10.62 -5.70
N SER A 189 -0.63 11.15 -6.68
CA SER A 189 -0.89 10.93 -8.11
C SER A 189 0.41 10.54 -8.82
N PRO A 190 0.52 9.31 -9.36
CA PRO A 190 1.59 8.96 -10.28
C PRO A 190 1.40 9.67 -11.63
N ASN A 191 2.50 9.88 -12.34
CA ASN A 191 2.49 10.27 -13.75
C ASN A 191 2.88 9.08 -14.65
N ASP A 192 2.91 9.33 -15.97
CA ASP A 192 3.18 8.30 -16.99
C ASP A 192 4.59 7.70 -16.93
N VAL A 193 5.53 8.34 -16.22
CA VAL A 193 6.91 7.87 -16.04
C VAL A 193 7.17 7.27 -14.66
N GLY A 194 6.11 7.04 -13.86
CA GLY A 194 6.20 6.41 -12.55
C GLY A 194 6.57 7.36 -11.40
N GLN A 195 6.79 8.65 -11.66
CA GLN A 195 6.99 9.62 -10.59
C GLN A 195 5.66 9.89 -9.88
N VAL A 196 5.64 9.72 -8.57
CA VAL A 196 4.49 10.00 -7.72
C VAL A 196 4.62 11.39 -7.12
N PHE A 197 3.57 12.19 -7.30
CA PHE A 197 3.43 13.52 -6.72
C PHE A 197 2.43 13.50 -5.56
N VAL A 198 2.71 14.28 -4.52
CA VAL A 198 1.77 14.52 -3.42
C VAL A 198 0.94 15.75 -3.77
N LEU A 199 -0.37 15.56 -3.95
CA LEU A 199 -1.33 16.61 -4.28
C LEU A 199 -1.84 17.33 -3.02
N GLU A 200 -2.06 16.58 -1.95
CA GLU A 200 -2.57 17.08 -0.68
C GLU A 200 -1.90 16.36 0.49
N GLU A 201 -1.69 17.07 1.59
CA GLU A 201 -1.12 16.55 2.83
C GLU A 201 -2.02 16.91 4.02
N GLN A 202 -2.38 15.89 4.80
CA GLN A 202 -3.17 16.02 6.02
C GLN A 202 -2.43 15.38 7.18
N THR A 203 -2.38 16.06 8.32
CA THR A 203 -1.82 15.53 9.58
C THR A 203 -2.94 15.42 10.61
N LEU A 204 -3.07 14.25 11.21
CA LEU A 204 -4.02 13.97 12.29
C LEU A 204 -3.28 13.80 13.61
#